data_AF-A0A2E4CE17-F1
#
_entry.id   AF-A0A2E4CE17-F1
#
_cell.length_a   1.000
_cell.length_b   1.000
_cell.length_c   1.000
_cell.angle_alpha   90.00
_cell.angle_beta   90.00
_cell.angle_gamma   90.00
#
_symmetry.space_group_name_H-M   'P 1'
#
loop_
_entity.id
_entity.type
_entity.pdbx_description
1 polymer ?
#
loop_
_entity_poly.entity_id
_entity_poly.type
_entity_poly.pdbx_seq_one_letter_code
_entity_poly.pdbx_strand_id
1 'polypeptide(L)'
;MAFQIGRVADCEGRIQRDFTEFARLWSKVREDWLDDRCRKFEQEHLSSLGPSLSRFTGTLHEFCDSVRKADIELKDDHVPSDGLD
;
A
#
# COMPACT_ATOMS: atom_id res chain seq x y z
N MET A 1 15.03 2.75 17.94
CA MET A 1 15.27 1.92 16.73
C MET A 1 14.54 2.61 15.59
N ALA A 2 15.23 3.18 14.59
CA ALA A 2 14.56 3.99 13.57
C ALA A 2 13.95 3.09 12.48
N PHE A 3 12.63 2.96 12.48
CA PHE A 3 11.93 2.17 11.47
C PHE A 3 12.07 2.84 10.10
N GLN A 4 12.42 2.06 9.07
CA GLN A 4 12.73 2.58 7.72
C GLN A 4 11.46 2.83 6.90
N ILE A 5 10.60 3.73 7.39
CA ILE A 5 9.27 4.00 6.84
C ILE A 5 9.29 4.48 5.39
N GLY A 6 10.33 5.23 4.99
CA GLY A 6 10.51 5.68 3.62
C GLY A 6 10.55 4.52 2.62
N ARG A 7 11.23 3.42 2.97
CA ARG A 7 11.29 2.22 2.11
C ARG A 7 9.93 1.56 1.94
N VAL A 8 9.10 1.58 2.99
CA VAL A 8 7.75 0.99 2.95
C VAL A 8 6.83 1.84 2.06
N ALA A 9 6.86 3.15 2.24
CA ALA A 9 6.11 4.09 1.40
C ALA A 9 6.54 4.03 -0.08
N ASP A 10 7.84 3.89 -0.36
CA ASP A 10 8.35 3.74 -1.72
C ASP A 10 7.84 2.46 -2.39
N CYS A 11 7.82 1.34 -1.65
CA CYS A 11 7.25 0.08 -2.12
C CYS A 11 5.76 0.19 -2.38
N GLU A 12 5.00 0.86 -1.51
CA GLU A 12 3.58 1.13 -1.72
C GLU A 12 3.33 1.85 -3.04
N GLY A 13 4.06 2.95 -3.27
CA GLY A 13 3.91 3.74 -4.49
C GLY A 13 4.26 2.94 -5.76
N ARG A 14 5.23 2.01 -5.68
CA ARG A 14 5.55 1.09 -6.78
C ARG A 14 4.38 0.14 -7.06
N ILE A 15 3.85 -0.50 -6.02
CA ILE A 15 2.73 -1.45 -6.14
C ILE A 15 1.49 -0.76 -6.74
N GLN A 16 1.15 0.45 -6.30
CA GLN A 16 0.02 1.20 -6.84
C GLN A 16 0.19 1.52 -8.33
N ARG A 17 1.40 1.90 -8.76
CA ARG A 17 1.71 2.17 -10.18
C ARG A 17 1.60 0.90 -11.02
N ASP A 18 2.17 -0.20 -10.54
CA ASP A 18 2.16 -1.47 -11.25
C ASP A 18 0.72 -2.01 -11.41
N PHE A 19 -0.13 -1.81 -10.41
CA PHE A 19 -1.54 -2.17 -10.52
C PHE A 19 -2.31 -1.30 -11.52
N THR A 20 -2.04 0.01 -11.54
CA THR A 20 -2.64 0.92 -12.52
C THR A 20 -2.21 0.55 -13.94
N GLU A 21 -0.94 0.21 -14.11
CA GLU A 21 -0.40 -0.24 -15.39
C GLU A 21 -1.01 -1.58 -15.81
N PHE A 22 -1.16 -2.53 -14.87
CA PHE A 22 -1.89 -3.77 -15.10
C PHE A 22 -3.31 -3.50 -15.61
N ALA A 23 -4.07 -2.63 -14.95
CA ALA A 23 -5.44 -2.31 -15.38
C ALA A 23 -5.48 -1.72 -16.81
N ARG A 24 -4.51 -0.87 -17.14
CA ARG A 24 -4.36 -0.29 -18.49
C ARG A 24 -4.06 -1.36 -19.53
N LEU A 25 -3.10 -2.25 -19.25
CA LEU A 25 -2.74 -3.35 -20.15
C LEU A 25 -3.89 -4.34 -20.31
N TRP A 26 -4.61 -4.64 -19.23
CA TRP A 26 -5.76 -5.52 -19.26
C TRP A 26 -6.90 -4.95 -20.11
N SER A 27 -7.14 -3.63 -20.07
CA SER A 27 -8.11 -2.99 -20.95
C SER A 27 -7.81 -3.24 -22.43
N LYS A 28 -6.54 -3.27 -22.83
CA LYS A 28 -6.15 -3.59 -24.21
C LYS A 28 -6.36 -5.06 -24.55
N VAL A 29 -6.06 -5.97 -23.62
CA VAL A 29 -6.33 -7.40 -23.81
C VAL A 29 -7.82 -7.64 -24.08
N ARG A 30 -8.69 -6.91 -23.40
CA ARG A 30 -10.14 -6.98 -23.60
C ARG A 30 -10.62 -6.44 -24.95
N GLU A 31 -9.82 -5.65 -25.66
CA GLU A 31 -10.18 -5.21 -27.02
C GLU A 31 -10.14 -6.39 -27.99
N ASP A 32 -9.22 -7.34 -27.77
CA ASP A 32 -9.01 -8.51 -28.62
C ASP A 32 -9.69 -9.78 -28.08
N TRP A 33 -9.75 -9.94 -26.76
CA TRP A 33 -10.28 -11.15 -26.10
C TRP A 33 -11.71 -10.93 -25.59
N LEU A 34 -12.69 -11.11 -26.47
CA LEU A 34 -14.09 -10.76 -26.23
C LEU A 34 -15.02 -11.95 -25.88
N ASP A 35 -14.47 -13.15 -25.79
CA ASP A 35 -15.25 -14.38 -25.58
C ASP A 35 -15.63 -14.62 -24.11
N ASP A 36 -16.47 -15.63 -23.88
CA ASP A 36 -16.92 -16.01 -22.53
C ASP A 36 -15.77 -16.50 -21.63
N ARG A 37 -14.64 -16.95 -22.19
CA ARG A 37 -13.47 -17.35 -21.41
C ARG A 37 -12.80 -16.14 -20.78
N CYS A 38 -12.76 -15.00 -21.49
CA CYS A 38 -12.28 -13.74 -20.91
C CYS A 38 -13.14 -13.34 -19.70
N ARG A 39 -14.47 -13.34 -19.87
CA ARG A 39 -15.40 -12.96 -18.80
C ARG A 39 -15.25 -13.86 -17.57
N LYS A 40 -15.13 -15.17 -17.79
CA LYS A 40 -14.89 -16.15 -16.72
C LYS A 40 -13.56 -15.89 -16.01
N PHE A 41 -12.49 -15.62 -16.76
CA PHE A 41 -11.18 -15.30 -16.18
C PHE A 41 -11.22 -14.03 -15.32
N GLU A 42 -11.87 -12.96 -15.80
CA GLU A 42 -12.03 -11.73 -15.01
C GLU A 42 -12.77 -11.99 -13.71
N GLN A 43 -13.86 -12.76 -13.78
CA GLN A 43 -14.69 -13.07 -12.62
C GLN A 43 -13.94 -13.93 -11.59
N GLU A 44 -13.22 -14.96 -12.04
CA GLU A 44 -12.53 -15.92 -11.18
C GLU A 44 -11.21 -15.38 -10.61
N HIS A 45 -10.49 -14.56 -11.38
CA HIS A 45 -9.10 -14.20 -11.03
C HIS A 45 -8.87 -12.71 -10.78
N LEU A 46 -9.65 -11.81 -11.40
CA LEU A 46 -9.36 -10.37 -11.34
C LEU A 46 -10.32 -9.60 -10.44
N SER A 47 -11.53 -10.11 -10.24
CA SER A 47 -12.60 -9.48 -9.46
C SER A 47 -12.18 -9.06 -8.05
N SER A 48 -11.30 -9.84 -7.42
CA SER A 48 -10.84 -9.62 -6.05
C SER A 48 -9.61 -8.70 -5.94
N LEU A 49 -8.89 -8.45 -7.04
CA LEU A 49 -7.60 -7.76 -6.99
C LEU A 49 -7.75 -6.29 -6.58
N GLY A 50 -8.66 -5.55 -7.21
CA GLY A 50 -8.90 -4.13 -6.88
C GLY A 50 -9.27 -3.90 -5.41
N PRO A 51 -10.32 -4.58 -4.88
CA PRO A 51 -10.69 -4.48 -3.47
C PRO A 51 -9.59 -4.93 -2.51
N SER A 52 -8.81 -5.95 -2.87
CA SER A 52 -7.72 -6.44 -2.02
C SER A 52 -6.55 -5.46 -1.98
N LEU A 53 -6.23 -4.83 -3.11
CA LEU A 53 -5.18 -3.84 -3.15
C LEU A 53 -5.57 -2.58 -2.37
N SER A 54 -6.81 -2.11 -2.51
CA SER A 54 -7.31 -0.96 -1.74
C SER A 54 -7.22 -1.22 -0.23
N ARG A 55 -7.64 -2.41 0.23
CA ARG A 55 -7.49 -2.83 1.62
C ARG A 55 -6.02 -2.86 2.06
N PHE A 56 -5.14 -3.45 1.25
CA PHE A 56 -3.71 -3.51 1.52
C PHE A 56 -3.10 -2.12 1.71
N THR A 57 -3.38 -1.17 0.81
CA THR A 57 -2.89 0.22 0.92
C THR A 57 -3.41 0.91 2.18
N GLY A 58 -4.69 0.70 2.54
CA GLY A 58 -5.25 1.24 3.78
C GLY A 58 -4.52 0.72 5.02
N THR A 59 -4.35 -0.60 5.13
CA THR A 59 -3.60 -1.21 6.24
C THR A 59 -2.13 -0.77 6.27
N LEU A 60 -1.52 -0.52 5.12
CA LEU A 60 -0.14 -0.06 5.04
C LEU A 60 0.03 1.39 5.52
N HIS A 61 -0.93 2.25 5.21
CA HIS A 61 -0.99 3.60 5.77
C HIS A 61 -1.16 3.57 7.29
N GLU A 62 -2.10 2.77 7.81
CA GLU A 62 -2.31 2.61 9.26
C GLU A 62 -1.04 2.13 9.98
N PHE A 63 -0.32 1.20 9.36
CA PHE A 63 0.97 0.72 9.84
C PHE A 63 2.00 1.86 9.90
N CYS A 64 2.14 2.62 8.82
CA CYS A 64 3.05 3.75 8.74
C CYS A 64 2.74 4.80 9.82
N ASP A 65 1.47 5.10 10.04
CA ASP A 65 1.05 6.08 11.06
C ASP A 65 1.33 5.61 12.48
N SER A 66 1.08 4.33 12.75
CA SER A 66 1.41 3.70 14.04
C SER A 66 2.91 3.80 14.35
N VAL A 67 3.76 3.56 13.36
CA VAL A 67 5.22 3.72 13.49
C VAL A 67 5.61 5.17 13.76
N ARG A 68 5.06 6.14 13.01
CA ARG A 68 5.36 7.57 13.22
C ARG A 68 4.97 8.03 14.62
N LYS A 69 3.82 7.57 15.13
CA LYS A 69 3.38 7.85 16.50
C LYS A 69 4.37 7.29 17.51
N ALA A 70 4.78 6.02 17.36
CA ALA A 70 5.78 5.42 18.25
C ALA A 70 7.11 6.19 18.24
N ASP A 71 7.58 6.64 17.07
CA ASP A 71 8.80 7.44 16.95
C ASP A 71 8.68 8.83 17.61
N ILE A 72 7.48 9.41 17.72
CA ILE A 72 7.22 10.67 18.44
C ILE A 72 7.29 10.42 19.95
N GLU A 73 6.51 9.46 20.46
CA GLU A 73 6.44 9.13 21.89
C GLU A 73 7.83 8.76 22.45
N LEU A 74 8.62 7.98 21.70
CA LEU A 74 9.98 7.60 22.10
C LEU A 74 10.97 8.77 22.11
N LYS A 75 10.71 9.87 21.40
CA LYS A 75 11.54 11.07 21.42
C LYS A 75 11.16 12.02 22.55
N ASP A 76 9.86 12.12 22.87
CA ASP A 76 9.37 12.96 23.96
C ASP A 76 9.83 12.44 25.33
N ASP A 77 9.95 11.12 25.51
CA ASP A 77 10.54 10.49 26.71
C ASP A 77 12.06 10.78 26.89
N HIS A 78 12.72 11.38 25.89
CA HIS A 78 14.16 11.65 25.92
C HIS A 78 14.52 13.11 26.23
N VAL A 79 13.57 13.96 26.64
CA VAL A 79 13.90 15.27 27.22
C VAL A 79 14.50 15.02 28.61
N PRO A 80 15.80 15.28 28.83
CA PRO A 80 16.36 15.17 30.16
C PRO A 80 15.68 16.24 31.02
N SER A 81 14.98 15.80 32.06
CA SER A 81 14.61 16.63 33.20
C SER A 81 15.89 16.98 33.98
N ASP A 82 16.79 17.72 33.35
CA ASP A 82 18.04 18.17 33.95
C ASP A 82 18.03 19.69 33.93
N GLY A 83 17.88 20.28 35.12
CA GLY A 83 18.03 21.71 35.33
C GLY A 83 16.79 22.46 35.81
N LEU A 84 16.23 22.08 36.96
CA LEU A 84 15.60 23.02 37.89
C LEU A 84 16.12 22.74 39.30
N ASP A 85 17.39 23.12 39.53
CA ASP A 85 17.92 23.47 40.85
C ASP A 85 17.82 25.00 41.04
#